data_AF-A0AA37LX70-F1
#
_entry.id   AF-A0AA37LX70-F1
#
_cell.length_a   1.000
_cell.length_b   1.000
_cell.length_c   1.000
_cell.angle_alpha   90.00
_cell.angle_beta   90.00
_cell.angle_gamma   90.00
#
_symmetry.space_group_name_H-M   'P 1'
#
loop_
_entity.id
_entity.type
_entity.pdbx_description
1 polymer ?
#
loop_
_entity_poly.entity_id
_entity_poly.type
_entity_poly.pdbx_seq_one_letter_code
_entity_poly.pdbx_strand_id
1 'polypeptide(L)'
;MAYLNGGDQVYATLVVLVTLDTVSAEVITELKAVYDHVIPVPRIRNARPANLYLMNRPDLHSAFTKVNLWRQTQFSKIVYIDADVVAYRAPDELFDIAAPFSAAPDIGWPDLFNTGVMVLSPNMGDYYALMAMAERGISFDGADQGLLNMHFKNTYNRISFTYNVTPSAHYQYVPAYRHFQSSINMVHFIGPDKPWFQGRQASKGDSPFEDMIGRWWAVYDRHYRVAVSITKLSWRNGSLHLLRKRYLILHFNSSSITRRIRSISSSRNNRFPRSYSTLLKENSSRSRRLRKQH
;
A
#
# COMPACT_ATOMS: atom_id res chain seq x y z
N MET A 1 -10.16 4.31 8.93
CA MET A 1 -11.06 4.42 10.11
C MET A 1 -11.64 5.82 10.14
N ALA A 2 -12.86 6.03 10.63
CA ALA A 2 -13.48 7.35 10.66
C ALA A 2 -14.45 7.56 11.83
N TYR A 3 -14.66 8.82 12.22
CA TYR A 3 -15.76 9.24 13.10
C TYR A 3 -16.87 9.88 12.28
N LEU A 4 -18.11 9.45 12.52
CA LEU A 4 -19.30 10.03 11.88
C LEU A 4 -19.60 11.43 12.43
N ASN A 5 -20.09 12.32 11.56
CA ASN A 5 -20.62 13.61 12.00
C ASN A 5 -21.92 13.42 12.79
N GLY A 6 -22.01 14.07 13.95
CA GLY A 6 -23.20 14.05 14.80
C GLY A 6 -23.49 12.74 15.54
N GLY A 7 -22.60 11.75 15.47
CA GLY A 7 -22.67 10.52 16.27
C GLY A 7 -21.82 10.58 17.53
N ASP A 8 -22.13 9.71 18.49
CA ASP A 8 -21.28 9.47 19.65
C ASP A 8 -19.89 9.01 19.17
N GLN A 9 -18.85 9.83 19.38
CA GLN A 9 -17.46 9.59 18.95
C GLN A 9 -16.76 8.52 19.81
N VAL A 10 -17.50 7.53 20.29
CA VAL A 10 -17.03 6.52 21.24
C VAL A 10 -16.28 5.40 20.51
N TYR A 11 -16.66 5.08 19.26
CA TYR A 11 -16.00 4.05 18.47
C TYR A 11 -15.79 4.51 17.01
N ALA A 12 -14.59 4.27 16.48
CA ALA A 12 -14.28 4.53 15.08
C ALA A 12 -14.86 3.43 14.20
N THR A 13 -15.45 3.82 13.07
CA THR A 13 -15.94 2.89 12.06
C THR A 13 -14.85 2.53 11.05
N LEU A 14 -14.89 1.29 10.54
CA LEU A 14 -14.06 0.80 9.46
C LEU A 14 -14.71 1.13 8.11
N VAL A 15 -14.00 1.93 7.33
CA VAL A 15 -14.44 2.42 6.02
C VAL A 15 -13.41 2.03 4.97
N VAL A 16 -13.86 1.52 3.82
CA VAL A 16 -13.03 1.28 2.64
C VAL A 16 -13.61 2.01 1.43
N LEU A 17 -12.74 2.72 0.70
CA LEU A 17 -13.11 3.32 -0.59
C LEU A 17 -12.78 2.33 -1.72
N VAL A 18 -13.73 2.13 -2.64
CA VAL A 18 -13.57 1.16 -3.74
C VAL A 18 -13.87 1.80 -5.09
N THR A 19 -13.10 1.41 -6.11
CA THR A 19 -13.33 1.75 -7.51
C THR A 19 -14.02 0.59 -8.21
N LEU A 20 -15.32 0.74 -8.47
CA LEU A 20 -16.20 -0.33 -8.98
C LEU A 20 -15.79 -0.85 -10.38
N ASP A 21 -15.01 -0.08 -11.14
CA ASP A 21 -14.46 -0.48 -12.44
C ASP A 21 -13.23 -1.39 -12.32
N THR A 22 -12.69 -1.60 -11.12
CA THR A 22 -11.45 -2.35 -10.88
C THR A 22 -11.55 -3.43 -9.82
N VAL A 23 -12.51 -3.34 -8.90
CA VAL A 23 -12.71 -4.31 -7.82
C VAL A 23 -13.89 -5.21 -8.17
N SER A 24 -13.69 -6.53 -8.14
CA SER A 24 -14.74 -7.48 -8.51
C SER A 24 -15.88 -7.51 -7.47
N ALA A 25 -17.06 -7.98 -7.89
CA ALA A 25 -18.23 -8.09 -7.02
C ALA A 25 -17.99 -9.07 -5.85
N GLU A 26 -17.21 -10.13 -6.08
CA GLU A 26 -16.80 -11.08 -5.05
C GLU A 26 -15.95 -10.38 -3.99
N VAL A 27 -14.94 -9.60 -4.39
CA VAL A 27 -14.09 -8.85 -3.46
C VAL A 27 -14.92 -7.81 -2.69
N ILE A 28 -15.86 -7.11 -3.34
CA ILE A 28 -16.78 -6.19 -2.66
C ILE A 28 -17.60 -6.92 -1.59
N THR A 29 -18.04 -8.14 -1.87
CA THR A 29 -18.80 -8.96 -0.92
C THR A 29 -17.95 -9.31 0.30
N GLU A 30 -16.70 -9.68 0.09
CA GLU A 30 -15.76 -9.95 1.19
C GLU A 30 -15.44 -8.70 2.01
N LEU A 31 -15.28 -7.54 1.35
CA LEU A 31 -15.06 -6.26 2.04
C LEU A 31 -16.24 -5.90 2.95
N LYS A 32 -17.47 -6.17 2.54
CA LYS A 32 -18.68 -5.94 3.37
C LYS A 32 -18.75 -6.84 4.61
N ALA A 33 -17.98 -7.93 4.68
CA ALA A 33 -17.90 -8.77 5.86
C ALA A 33 -16.91 -8.22 6.93
N VAL A 34 -16.05 -7.27 6.54
CA VAL A 34 -14.97 -6.73 7.39
C VAL A 34 -15.16 -5.25 7.71
N TYR A 35 -15.65 -4.45 6.76
CA TYR A 35 -15.82 -3.01 6.90
C TYR A 35 -17.29 -2.67 7.14
N ASP A 36 -17.55 -1.72 8.04
CA ASP A 36 -18.91 -1.20 8.29
C ASP A 36 -19.43 -0.45 7.05
N HIS A 37 -18.53 0.24 6.34
CA HIS A 37 -18.86 1.00 5.14
C HIS A 37 -17.92 0.68 3.98
N VAL A 38 -18.52 0.25 2.87
CA VAL A 38 -17.84 0.12 1.56
C VAL A 38 -18.36 1.22 0.65
N ILE A 39 -17.55 2.24 0.39
CA ILE A 39 -17.96 3.46 -0.32
C ILE A 39 -17.38 3.45 -1.74
N PRO A 40 -18.23 3.37 -2.78
CA PRO A 40 -17.80 3.57 -4.16
C PRO A 40 -17.28 4.99 -4.38
N VAL A 41 -16.14 5.12 -5.04
CA VAL A 41 -15.58 6.42 -5.45
C VAL A 41 -15.14 6.41 -6.92
N PRO A 42 -15.22 7.55 -7.62
CA PRO A 42 -14.70 7.64 -8.97
C PRO A 42 -13.18 7.50 -8.96
N ARG A 43 -12.66 6.66 -9.85
CA ARG A 43 -11.23 6.51 -10.09
C ARG A 43 -10.69 7.76 -10.77
N ILE A 44 -9.59 8.30 -10.25
CA ILE A 44 -8.94 9.51 -10.78
C ILE A 44 -7.59 9.11 -11.35
N ARG A 45 -7.43 9.23 -12.67
CA ARG A 45 -6.19 8.88 -13.37
C ARG A 45 -5.35 10.11 -13.61
N ASN A 46 -4.04 10.02 -13.36
CA ASN A 46 -3.08 11.04 -13.76
C ASN A 46 -2.89 10.98 -15.29
N ALA A 47 -3.26 12.05 -15.99
CA ALA A 47 -3.06 12.20 -17.43
C ALA A 47 -1.61 12.50 -17.84
N ARG A 48 -0.73 12.82 -16.88
CA ARG A 48 0.69 13.19 -17.10
C ARG A 48 1.63 12.26 -16.31
N PRO A 49 1.85 11.02 -16.78
CA PRO A 49 2.58 10.00 -16.02
C PRO A 49 4.11 10.11 -16.06
N ALA A 50 4.69 11.18 -16.65
CA ALA A 50 6.14 11.28 -16.87
C ALA A 50 6.97 11.07 -15.59
N ASN A 51 6.59 11.71 -14.48
CA ASN A 51 7.30 11.58 -13.21
C ASN A 51 7.12 10.19 -12.56
N LEU A 52 6.01 9.50 -12.85
CA LEU A 52 5.82 8.12 -12.39
C LEU A 52 6.84 7.17 -13.02
N TYR A 53 7.21 7.39 -14.28
CA TYR A 53 8.26 6.60 -14.94
C TYR A 53 9.65 6.89 -14.37
N LEU A 54 9.93 8.14 -13.95
CA LEU A 54 11.19 8.48 -13.28
C LEU A 54 11.33 7.75 -11.94
N MET A 55 10.22 7.52 -11.24
CA MET A 55 10.19 6.73 -10.00
C MET A 55 10.10 5.22 -10.22
N ASN A 56 10.03 4.75 -11.47
CA ASN A 56 9.74 3.35 -11.81
C ASN A 56 8.43 2.83 -11.17
N ARG A 57 7.39 3.68 -11.11
CA ARG A 57 6.07 3.41 -10.49
C ARG A 57 4.88 3.77 -11.39
N PRO A 58 4.80 3.24 -12.63
CA PRO A 58 3.65 3.49 -13.52
C PRO A 58 2.32 2.94 -12.95
N ASP A 59 2.37 2.02 -11.99
CA ASP A 59 1.22 1.52 -11.25
C ASP A 59 0.49 2.61 -10.47
N LEU A 60 1.17 3.70 -10.07
CA LEU A 60 0.59 4.83 -9.35
C LEU A 60 -0.25 5.79 -10.22
N HIS A 61 -0.53 5.43 -11.47
CA HIS A 61 -1.31 6.27 -12.38
C HIS A 61 -2.72 6.61 -11.89
N SER A 62 -3.24 5.92 -10.87
CA SER A 62 -4.54 6.21 -10.25
C SER A 62 -4.45 6.73 -8.80
N ALA A 63 -3.25 7.11 -8.36
CA ALA A 63 -2.98 7.59 -7.00
C ALA A 63 -3.86 8.77 -6.57
N PHE A 64 -4.21 9.67 -7.51
CA PHE A 64 -5.11 10.80 -7.23
C PHE A 64 -6.51 10.39 -6.77
N THR A 65 -6.92 9.12 -6.91
CA THR A 65 -8.19 8.62 -6.36
C THR A 65 -8.30 8.88 -4.85
N LYS A 66 -7.16 8.96 -4.14
CA LYS A 66 -7.04 9.32 -2.72
C LYS A 66 -7.63 10.71 -2.40
N VAL A 67 -7.72 11.63 -3.36
CA VAL A 67 -8.37 12.95 -3.19
C VAL A 67 -9.83 12.82 -2.77
N ASN A 68 -10.51 11.71 -3.12
CA ASN A 68 -11.88 11.46 -2.68
C ASN A 68 -12.05 11.36 -1.15
N LEU A 69 -10.98 11.26 -0.36
CA LEU A 69 -11.04 11.31 1.11
C LEU A 69 -11.63 12.64 1.61
N TRP A 70 -11.26 13.76 0.99
CA TRP A 70 -11.68 15.09 1.46
C TRP A 70 -13.16 15.39 1.22
N ARG A 71 -13.81 14.72 0.28
CA ARG A 71 -15.25 14.87 0.05
C ARG A 71 -16.13 13.97 0.93
N GLN A 72 -15.54 13.15 1.81
CA GLN A 72 -16.30 12.29 2.71
C GLN A 72 -16.81 13.06 3.94
N THR A 73 -17.60 14.11 3.72
CA THR A 73 -18.08 15.05 4.75
C THR A 73 -19.15 14.48 5.67
N GLN A 74 -19.57 13.23 5.47
CA GLN A 74 -20.32 12.47 6.46
C GLN A 74 -19.45 12.09 7.69
N PHE A 75 -18.13 12.22 7.58
CA PHE A 75 -17.20 11.99 8.68
C PHE A 75 -16.62 13.30 9.23
N SER A 76 -16.46 13.39 10.55
CA SER A 76 -15.81 14.52 11.22
C SER A 76 -14.29 14.41 11.17
N LYS A 77 -13.75 13.18 11.20
CA LYS A 77 -12.32 12.88 11.19
C LYS A 77 -12.08 11.52 10.57
N ILE A 78 -11.00 11.41 9.79
CA ILE A 78 -10.56 10.19 9.13
C ILE A 78 -9.11 9.92 9.51
N VAL A 79 -8.83 8.70 9.97
CA VAL A 79 -7.49 8.11 9.99
C VAL A 79 -7.39 7.20 8.77
N TYR A 80 -6.70 7.71 7.75
CA TYR A 80 -6.44 7.00 6.50
C TYR A 80 -5.19 6.15 6.63
N ILE A 81 -5.26 4.93 6.08
CA ILE A 81 -4.22 3.92 6.10
C ILE A 81 -4.22 3.27 4.71
N ASP A 82 -3.09 3.32 3.99
CA ASP A 82 -2.93 2.65 2.70
C ASP A 82 -3.06 1.12 2.87
N ALA A 83 -3.53 0.43 1.83
CA ALA A 83 -3.83 -1.01 1.87
C ALA A 83 -2.59 -1.91 2.03
N ASP A 84 -1.38 -1.36 1.87
CA ASP A 84 -0.09 -2.00 2.08
C ASP A 84 0.57 -1.59 3.41
N VAL A 85 -0.20 -0.97 4.31
CA VAL A 85 0.18 -0.75 5.70
C VAL A 85 -0.42 -1.84 6.58
N VAL A 86 0.38 -2.38 7.50
CA VAL A 86 -0.10 -3.26 8.58
C VAL A 86 -0.05 -2.52 9.90
N ALA A 87 -1.17 -2.55 10.63
CA ALA A 87 -1.25 -2.05 12.00
C ALA A 87 -1.03 -3.20 12.98
N TYR A 88 -0.12 -3.01 13.95
CA TYR A 88 0.12 -3.96 15.03
C TYR A 88 -0.89 -3.80 16.17
N ARG A 89 -1.52 -2.62 16.27
CA ARG A 89 -2.64 -2.32 17.16
C ARG A 89 -3.53 -1.24 16.55
N ALA A 90 -4.73 -1.07 17.07
CA ALA A 90 -5.58 0.07 16.73
C ALA A 90 -4.91 1.39 17.14
N PRO A 91 -4.83 2.40 16.24
CA PRO A 91 -4.21 3.69 16.52
C PRO A 91 -5.26 4.73 16.95
N ASP A 92 -6.11 4.39 17.92
CA ASP A 92 -7.29 5.20 18.28
C ASP A 92 -6.91 6.60 18.75
N GLU A 93 -5.76 6.75 19.40
CA GLU A 93 -5.21 8.04 19.84
C GLU A 93 -4.94 9.03 18.69
N LEU A 94 -4.84 8.57 17.44
CA LEU A 94 -4.72 9.46 16.29
C LEU A 94 -5.98 10.31 16.07
N PHE A 95 -7.12 9.88 16.58
CA PHE A 95 -8.36 10.65 16.53
C PHE A 95 -8.37 11.85 17.49
N ASP A 96 -7.49 11.88 18.50
CA ASP A 96 -7.39 13.01 19.45
C ASP A 96 -6.63 14.20 18.87
N ILE A 97 -5.95 14.02 17.73
CA ILE A 97 -5.15 15.07 17.09
C ILE A 97 -6.07 16.19 16.59
N ALA A 98 -5.90 17.40 17.12
CA ALA A 98 -6.73 18.56 16.78
C ALA A 98 -6.46 19.13 15.38
N ALA A 99 -5.24 18.94 14.85
CA ALA A 99 -4.85 19.49 13.56
C ALA A 99 -5.70 18.91 12.41
N PRO A 100 -6.12 19.74 11.42
CA PRO A 100 -7.02 19.31 10.34
C PRO A 100 -6.35 18.35 9.35
N PHE A 101 -5.02 18.34 9.30
CA PHE A 101 -4.25 17.39 8.51
C PHE A 101 -2.95 17.04 9.24
N SER A 102 -2.67 15.75 9.39
CA SER A 102 -1.43 15.24 9.98
C SER A 102 -0.92 14.02 9.23
N ALA A 103 0.40 13.89 9.14
CA ALA A 103 1.05 12.74 8.49
C ALA A 103 2.46 12.51 9.06
N ALA A 104 2.95 11.28 8.89
CA ALA A 104 4.29 10.91 9.34
C ALA A 104 5.35 11.38 8.32
N PRO A 105 6.59 11.66 8.74
CA PRO A 105 7.66 12.07 7.83
C PRO A 105 7.99 10.95 6.82
N ASP A 106 8.34 11.34 5.60
CA ASP A 106 8.93 10.44 4.61
C ASP A 106 10.38 10.08 5.01
N ILE A 107 10.76 8.82 4.81
CA ILE A 107 12.11 8.37 5.16
C ILE A 107 13.17 8.84 4.16
N GLY A 108 12.80 9.04 2.90
CA GLY A 108 13.70 9.43 1.83
C GLY A 108 14.00 10.93 1.86
N TRP A 109 12.96 11.76 2.00
CA TRP A 109 13.09 13.21 2.14
C TRP A 109 12.27 13.71 3.34
N PRO A 110 12.88 13.85 4.54
CA PRO A 110 12.14 14.05 5.79
C PRO A 110 11.43 15.41 5.94
N ASP A 111 11.70 16.37 5.05
CA ASP A 111 10.89 17.60 4.97
C ASP A 111 9.52 17.36 4.32
N LEU A 112 9.35 16.22 3.64
CA LEU A 112 8.07 15.74 3.12
C LEU A 112 7.43 14.80 4.13
N PHE A 113 6.11 14.73 4.09
CA PHE A 113 5.36 13.66 4.75
C PHE A 113 5.06 12.52 3.78
N ASN A 114 4.93 11.31 4.31
CA ASN A 114 4.46 10.14 3.59
C ASN A 114 2.93 10.02 3.67
N THR A 115 2.27 9.75 2.54
CA THR A 115 0.80 9.74 2.45
C THR A 115 0.16 8.37 2.69
N GLY A 116 0.94 7.41 3.20
CA GLY A 116 0.47 6.08 3.58
C GLY A 116 -0.36 6.05 4.86
N VAL A 117 -0.10 6.96 5.80
CA VAL A 117 -0.90 7.12 7.01
C VAL A 117 -1.13 8.60 7.26
N MET A 118 -2.41 9.00 7.30
CA MET A 118 -2.82 10.39 7.44
C MET A 118 -3.99 10.52 8.40
N VAL A 119 -4.00 11.58 9.19
CA VAL A 119 -5.18 12.04 9.94
C VAL A 119 -5.70 13.28 9.23
N LEU A 120 -6.99 13.30 8.89
CA LEU A 120 -7.58 14.43 8.18
C LEU A 120 -9.02 14.70 8.61
N SER A 121 -9.40 15.97 8.55
CA SER A 121 -10.79 16.43 8.60
C SER A 121 -11.29 16.64 7.17
N PRO A 122 -12.32 15.89 6.71
CA PRO A 122 -12.86 16.08 5.36
C PRO A 122 -13.35 17.51 5.12
N ASN A 123 -12.97 18.10 3.99
CA ASN A 123 -13.28 19.47 3.63
C ASN A 123 -13.44 19.61 2.11
N MET A 124 -14.59 20.12 1.65
CA MET A 124 -14.87 20.29 0.22
C MET A 124 -13.96 21.31 -0.46
N GLY A 125 -13.50 22.34 0.25
CA GLY A 125 -12.53 23.32 -0.25
C GLY A 125 -11.18 22.67 -0.57
N ASP A 126 -10.66 21.84 0.33
CA ASP A 126 -9.45 21.05 0.07
C ASP A 126 -9.66 20.07 -1.09
N TYR A 127 -10.81 19.41 -1.16
CA TYR A 127 -11.16 18.54 -2.29
C TYR A 127 -11.06 19.28 -3.63
N TYR A 128 -11.70 20.45 -3.76
CA TYR A 128 -11.68 21.21 -5.01
C TYR A 128 -10.28 21.75 -5.34
N ALA A 129 -9.53 22.20 -4.34
CA ALA A 129 -8.16 22.66 -4.53
C ALA A 129 -7.24 21.52 -5.03
N LEU A 130 -7.30 20.35 -4.40
CA LEU A 130 -6.53 19.17 -4.79
C LEU A 130 -6.90 18.68 -6.20
N MET A 131 -8.19 18.67 -6.54
CA MET A 131 -8.65 18.33 -7.89
C MET A 131 -8.09 19.31 -8.93
N ALA A 132 -8.20 20.62 -8.69
CA ALA A 132 -7.65 21.63 -9.58
C ALA A 132 -6.13 21.51 -9.74
N MET A 133 -5.41 21.19 -8.66
CA MET A 133 -3.96 20.94 -8.72
C MET A 133 -3.63 19.68 -9.53
N ALA A 134 -4.39 18.60 -9.38
CA ALA A 134 -4.22 17.37 -10.13
C ALA A 134 -4.46 17.57 -11.63
N GLU A 135 -5.54 18.26 -12.00
CA GLU A 135 -5.89 18.60 -13.40
C GLU A 135 -4.82 19.48 -14.07
N ARG A 136 -4.25 20.41 -13.31
CA ARG A 136 -3.14 21.27 -13.77
C ARG A 136 -1.81 20.53 -13.82
N GLY A 137 -1.74 19.29 -13.32
CA GLY A 137 -0.53 18.46 -13.28
C GLY A 137 0.54 19.02 -12.36
N ILE A 138 0.14 19.53 -11.19
CA ILE A 138 1.02 20.23 -10.26
C ILE A 138 1.86 19.27 -9.41
N SER A 139 1.45 18.01 -9.25
CA SER A 139 2.21 17.03 -8.43
C SER A 139 3.65 16.82 -8.93
N PHE A 140 4.64 17.07 -8.05
CA PHE A 140 6.05 16.93 -8.40
C PHE A 140 6.49 15.48 -8.62
N ASP A 141 5.83 14.50 -8.01
CA ASP A 141 6.11 13.07 -8.21
C ASP A 141 5.12 12.44 -9.21
N GLY A 142 4.04 13.14 -9.57
CA GLY A 142 2.98 12.62 -10.42
C GLY A 142 2.01 11.66 -9.71
N ALA A 143 2.11 11.53 -8.39
CA ALA A 143 1.27 10.72 -7.52
C ALA A 143 0.66 11.58 -6.38
N ASP A 144 -0.04 10.93 -5.46
CA ASP A 144 -0.71 11.58 -4.33
C ASP A 144 0.28 12.22 -3.35
N GLN A 145 1.44 11.60 -3.09
CA GLN A 145 2.42 12.12 -2.13
C GLN A 145 2.91 13.52 -2.54
N GLY A 146 3.29 13.71 -3.80
CA GLY A 146 3.71 15.02 -4.29
C GLY A 146 2.58 16.05 -4.35
N LEU A 147 1.37 15.63 -4.72
CA LEU A 147 0.20 16.52 -4.75
C LEU A 147 -0.11 17.05 -3.35
N LEU A 148 -0.21 16.15 -2.38
CA LEU A 148 -0.58 16.47 -1.01
C LEU A 148 0.50 17.29 -0.31
N ASN A 149 1.78 16.95 -0.50
CA ASN A 149 2.88 17.75 0.05
C ASN A 149 2.89 19.18 -0.50
N MET A 150 2.50 19.39 -1.76
CA MET A 150 2.40 20.76 -2.31
C MET A 150 1.23 21.56 -1.72
N HIS A 151 0.10 20.91 -1.44
CA HIS A 151 -1.09 21.57 -0.89
C HIS A 151 -0.95 21.86 0.62
N PHE A 152 -0.50 20.87 1.41
CA PHE A 152 -0.44 20.96 2.88
C PHE A 152 0.93 21.35 3.44
N LYS A 153 1.90 21.71 2.59
CA LYS A 153 3.30 22.00 2.98
C LYS A 153 3.46 22.78 4.28
N ASN A 154 2.66 23.85 4.42
CA ASN A 154 2.80 24.82 5.51
C ASN A 154 1.76 24.63 6.62
N THR A 155 0.87 23.65 6.50
CA THR A 155 -0.30 23.50 7.37
C THR A 155 -0.44 22.10 7.98
N TYR A 156 0.40 21.14 7.56
CA TYR A 156 0.38 19.80 8.14
C TYR A 156 1.00 19.77 9.54
N ASN A 157 0.45 18.90 10.38
CA ASN A 157 1.04 18.52 11.66
C ASN A 157 1.79 17.19 11.54
N ARG A 158 3.00 17.11 12.10
CA ARG A 158 3.82 15.88 12.02
C ARG A 158 3.42 14.89 13.11
N ILE A 159 3.05 13.68 12.72
CA ILE A 159 2.93 12.55 13.66
C ILE A 159 4.22 11.74 13.72
N SER A 160 4.36 10.94 14.78
CA SER A 160 5.52 10.05 14.97
C SER A 160 5.71 9.11 13.78
N PHE A 161 6.97 8.89 13.39
CA PHE A 161 7.33 7.92 12.37
C PHE A 161 6.89 6.49 12.73
N THR A 162 6.70 6.19 14.02
CA THR A 162 6.20 4.88 14.49
C THR A 162 4.81 4.52 13.97
N TYR A 163 4.05 5.50 13.47
CA TYR A 163 2.75 5.29 12.82
C TYR A 163 2.83 5.05 11.31
N ASN A 164 4.03 5.10 10.71
CA ASN A 164 4.20 4.88 9.27
C ASN A 164 5.64 4.44 8.97
N VAL A 165 6.13 3.42 9.66
CA VAL A 165 7.51 2.95 9.49
C VAL A 165 7.62 2.28 8.13
N THR A 166 8.48 2.82 7.27
CA THR A 166 8.73 2.26 5.94
C THR A 166 9.97 1.35 5.98
N PRO A 167 9.80 0.02 5.92
CA PRO A 167 10.93 -0.86 5.74
C PRO A 167 11.52 -0.64 4.34
N SER A 168 12.83 -0.50 4.27
CA SER A 168 13.55 -0.64 3.01
C SER A 168 14.53 -1.81 3.13
N ALA A 169 14.79 -2.50 2.02
CA ALA A 169 15.82 -3.55 1.97
C ALA A 169 17.21 -3.03 2.40
N HIS A 170 17.39 -1.71 2.38
CA HIS A 170 18.56 -1.02 2.86
C HIS A 170 18.23 -0.11 4.04
N TYR A 171 17.40 -0.52 5.01
CA TYR A 171 17.13 0.33 6.16
C TYR A 171 18.45 0.70 6.86
N GLN A 172 18.92 1.92 6.63
CA GLN A 172 20.31 2.29 6.90
C GLN A 172 20.56 2.52 8.39
N TYR A 173 19.49 2.75 9.16
CA TYR A 173 19.60 3.17 10.55
C TYR A 173 19.23 2.08 11.56
N VAL A 174 19.79 0.87 11.38
CA VAL A 174 19.52 -0.31 12.22
C VAL A 174 19.56 -0.03 13.73
N PRO A 175 20.50 0.77 14.29
CA PRO A 175 20.46 1.15 15.71
C PRO A 175 19.16 1.83 16.13
N ALA A 176 18.64 2.78 15.35
CA ALA A 176 17.38 3.46 15.64
C ALA A 176 16.21 2.47 15.58
N TYR A 177 16.17 1.59 14.57
CA TYR A 177 15.16 0.54 14.52
C TYR A 177 15.20 -0.33 15.78
N ARG A 178 16.38 -0.84 16.19
CA ARG A 178 16.48 -1.69 17.40
C ARG A 178 16.07 -0.96 18.67
N HIS A 179 16.31 0.34 18.75
CA HIS A 179 15.92 1.17 19.90
C HIS A 179 14.40 1.43 19.93
N PHE A 180 13.77 1.70 18.79
CA PHE A 180 12.36 2.08 18.70
C PHE A 180 11.42 0.93 18.30
N GLN A 181 11.93 -0.27 18.03
CA GLN A 181 11.16 -1.41 17.49
C GLN A 181 9.90 -1.74 18.30
N SER A 182 9.96 -1.60 19.64
CA SER A 182 8.86 -1.88 20.54
C SER A 182 7.74 -0.84 20.47
N SER A 183 8.06 0.35 19.96
CA SER A 183 7.14 1.48 19.83
C SER A 183 6.51 1.58 18.44
N ILE A 184 6.87 0.69 17.50
CA ILE A 184 6.30 0.65 16.15
C ILE A 184 4.82 0.23 16.24
N ASN A 185 3.93 1.09 15.75
CA ASN A 185 2.49 0.83 15.70
C ASN A 185 2.05 0.34 14.31
N MET A 186 2.67 0.87 13.26
CA MET A 186 2.29 0.60 11.87
C MET A 186 3.53 0.52 10.97
N VAL A 187 3.49 -0.42 10.02
CA VAL A 187 4.54 -0.63 9.03
C VAL A 187 3.96 -0.56 7.62
N HIS A 188 4.57 0.27 6.78
CA HIS A 188 4.13 0.56 5.42
C HIS A 188 5.08 -0.06 4.39
N PHE A 189 4.63 -1.14 3.72
CA PHE A 189 5.43 -1.87 2.75
C PHE A 189 5.49 -1.16 1.40
N ILE A 190 6.28 -0.09 1.32
CA ILE A 190 6.51 0.68 0.08
C ILE A 190 7.20 -0.16 -1.01
N GLY A 191 7.13 0.32 -2.25
CA GLY A 191 7.74 -0.33 -3.42
C GLY A 191 6.87 -1.44 -4.03
N PRO A 192 7.38 -2.15 -5.06
CA PRO A 192 6.61 -3.15 -5.80
C PRO A 192 6.53 -4.51 -5.09
N ASP A 193 7.51 -4.84 -4.25
CA ASP A 193 7.67 -6.17 -3.65
C ASP A 193 6.87 -6.34 -2.36
N LYS A 194 5.55 -6.40 -2.51
CA LYS A 194 4.60 -6.51 -1.39
C LYS A 194 4.71 -7.85 -0.65
N PRO A 195 4.39 -7.92 0.67
CA PRO A 195 4.52 -9.14 1.46
C PRO A 195 3.80 -10.37 0.89
N TRP A 196 2.63 -10.16 0.28
CA TRP A 196 1.84 -11.23 -0.35
C TRP A 196 2.48 -11.83 -1.61
N PHE A 197 3.49 -11.18 -2.21
CA PHE A 197 4.26 -11.75 -3.32
C PHE A 197 5.46 -12.59 -2.85
N GLN A 198 6.02 -12.28 -1.68
CA GLN A 198 7.25 -12.93 -1.18
C GLN A 198 6.97 -14.28 -0.50
N GLY A 199 5.72 -14.49 -0.05
CA GLY A 199 5.31 -15.73 0.61
C GLY A 199 5.78 -15.80 2.08
N ARG A 200 5.19 -16.75 2.81
CA ARG A 200 5.34 -16.89 4.27
C ARG A 200 6.74 -17.22 4.75
N GLN A 201 7.52 -17.83 3.85
CA GLN A 201 8.87 -18.32 4.12
C GLN A 201 9.94 -17.27 3.81
N ALA A 202 9.54 -16.04 3.48
CA ALA A 202 10.46 -14.94 3.24
C ALA A 202 11.12 -14.42 4.53
N SER A 203 10.50 -14.61 5.70
CA SER A 203 11.10 -14.28 6.99
C SER A 203 12.08 -15.38 7.43
N LYS A 204 13.32 -15.35 6.94
CA LYS A 204 14.37 -16.33 7.31
C LYS A 204 15.63 -15.72 7.92
N GLY A 205 15.69 -14.39 8.06
CA GLY A 205 16.85 -13.70 8.63
C GLY A 205 16.47 -12.67 9.68
N ASP A 206 17.51 -12.10 10.29
CA ASP A 206 17.42 -11.14 11.42
C ASP A 206 17.41 -9.67 10.96
N SER A 207 17.16 -9.40 9.67
CA SER A 207 17.11 -8.02 9.18
C SER A 207 15.80 -7.34 9.60
N PRO A 208 15.79 -6.00 9.80
CA PRO A 208 14.56 -5.27 10.12
C PRO A 208 13.45 -5.49 9.07
N PHE A 209 13.84 -5.61 7.80
CA PHE A 209 12.91 -5.86 6.69
C PHE A 209 12.23 -7.23 6.82
N GLU A 210 12.99 -8.29 7.10
CA GLU A 210 12.46 -9.65 7.25
C GLU A 210 11.59 -9.81 8.50
N ASP A 211 11.95 -9.17 9.64
CA ASP A 211 11.11 -9.15 10.85
C ASP A 211 9.75 -8.53 10.55
N MET A 212 9.74 -7.39 9.85
CA MET A 212 8.50 -6.72 9.47
C MET A 212 7.62 -7.59 8.55
N ILE A 213 8.21 -8.29 7.56
CA ILE A 213 7.48 -9.25 6.72
C ILE A 213 6.88 -10.38 7.56
N GLY A 214 7.63 -10.93 8.52
CA GLY A 214 7.15 -11.94 9.44
C GLY A 214 5.92 -11.46 10.23
N ARG A 215 5.97 -10.23 10.74
CA ARG A 215 4.84 -9.61 11.46
C ARG A 215 3.62 -9.38 10.55
N TRP A 216 3.81 -9.02 9.28
CA TRP A 216 2.70 -8.93 8.33
C TRP A 216 1.97 -10.27 8.19
N TRP A 217 2.71 -11.37 8.00
CA TRP A 217 2.13 -12.70 7.91
C TRP A 217 1.49 -13.18 9.22
N ALA A 218 2.03 -12.77 10.38
CA ALA A 218 1.42 -13.07 11.68
C ALA A 218 0.05 -12.40 11.84
N VAL A 219 -0.09 -11.13 11.43
CA VAL A 219 -1.38 -10.42 11.42
C VAL A 219 -2.34 -11.08 10.42
N TYR A 220 -1.88 -11.36 9.20
CA TYR A 220 -2.69 -12.05 8.20
C TYR A 220 -3.21 -13.40 8.74
N ASP A 221 -2.36 -14.19 9.39
CA ASP A 221 -2.75 -15.48 9.94
C ASP A 221 -3.74 -15.37 11.09
N ARG A 222 -3.57 -14.40 11.98
CA ARG A 222 -4.50 -14.17 13.08
C ARG A 222 -5.94 -13.97 12.61
N HIS A 223 -6.13 -13.33 11.46
CA HIS A 223 -7.45 -12.94 10.97
C HIS A 223 -8.00 -13.85 9.86
N TYR A 224 -7.13 -14.44 9.04
CA TYR A 224 -7.54 -15.18 7.84
C TYR A 224 -7.06 -16.63 7.82
N ARG A 225 -6.24 -17.07 8.79
CA ARG A 225 -5.86 -18.48 8.91
C ARG A 225 -6.87 -19.20 9.79
N VAL A 226 -7.54 -20.17 9.18
CA VAL A 226 -8.32 -21.19 9.87
C VAL A 226 -7.38 -21.95 10.83
N ALA A 227 -7.68 -21.92 12.13
CA ALA A 227 -7.26 -23.01 12.99
C ALA A 227 -7.93 -24.28 12.45
N VAL A 228 -7.15 -25.21 11.91
CA VAL A 228 -7.65 -26.55 11.58
C VAL A 228 -8.10 -27.15 12.92
N SER A 229 -9.38 -27.01 13.24
CA SER A 229 -9.99 -27.76 14.31
C SER A 229 -10.02 -29.20 13.81
N ILE A 230 -9.14 -30.05 14.36
CA ILE A 230 -9.28 -31.50 14.22
C ILE A 230 -10.69 -31.81 14.69
N THR A 231 -11.55 -32.19 13.76
CA THR A 231 -12.95 -32.44 14.03
C THR A 231 -13.00 -33.67 14.95
N LYS A 232 -13.23 -33.48 16.25
CA LYS A 232 -13.65 -34.59 17.11
C LYS A 232 -15.03 -35.01 16.63
N LEU A 233 -15.10 -36.17 15.98
CA LEU A 233 -16.34 -36.88 15.71
C LEU A 233 -17.04 -37.14 17.05
N SER A 234 -18.18 -36.50 17.32
CA SER A 234 -19.03 -36.87 18.45
C SER A 234 -20.22 -37.69 17.94
N TRP A 235 -20.32 -38.92 18.41
CA TRP A 235 -21.46 -39.80 18.14
C TRP A 235 -22.64 -39.41 19.04
N ARG A 236 -23.78 -39.06 18.43
CA ARG A 236 -25.08 -38.96 19.11
C ARG A 236 -26.17 -39.56 18.22
N ASN A 237 -26.96 -40.47 18.78
CA ASN A 237 -28.17 -41.07 18.20
C ASN A 237 -28.06 -41.57 16.76
N GLY A 238 -27.11 -42.47 16.49
CA GLY A 238 -27.12 -43.31 15.28
C GLY A 238 -27.01 -42.58 13.94
N SER A 239 -26.63 -41.29 13.92
CA SER A 239 -26.44 -40.52 12.69
C SER A 239 -25.29 -39.52 12.82
N LEU A 240 -24.41 -39.49 11.83
CA LEU A 240 -23.35 -38.49 11.68
C LEU A 240 -23.99 -37.12 11.46
N HIS A 241 -23.73 -36.13 12.33
CA HIS A 241 -24.10 -34.74 12.11
C HIS A 241 -22.87 -33.89 11.82
N LEU A 242 -22.83 -33.32 10.61
CA LEU A 242 -21.79 -32.40 10.18
C LEU A 242 -22.16 -30.98 10.65
N LEU A 243 -21.58 -30.51 11.75
CA LEU A 243 -21.69 -29.10 12.13
C LEU A 243 -20.76 -28.25 11.24
N ARG A 244 -21.29 -27.77 10.10
CA ARG A 244 -20.61 -26.77 9.27
C ARG A 244 -20.84 -25.38 9.84
N LYS A 245 -19.84 -24.80 10.51
CA LYS A 245 -19.68 -23.34 10.49
C LYS A 245 -18.94 -22.97 9.21
N ARG A 246 -19.58 -22.20 8.33
CA ARG A 246 -18.93 -21.62 7.16
C ARG A 246 -17.93 -20.57 7.64
N TYR A 247 -16.64 -20.77 7.36
CA TYR A 247 -15.64 -19.72 7.46
C TYR A 247 -14.70 -19.76 6.26
N LEU A 248 -14.29 -18.56 5.90
CA LEU A 248 -13.72 -18.12 4.64
C LEU A 248 -12.31 -18.69 4.40
N ILE A 249 -12.14 -19.41 3.30
CA ILE A 249 -10.81 -19.73 2.75
C ILE A 249 -10.59 -18.72 1.62
N LEU A 250 -9.85 -17.64 1.90
CA LEU A 250 -9.32 -16.78 0.83
C LEU A 250 -8.11 -17.46 0.22
N HIS A 251 -8.34 -18.35 -0.75
CA HIS A 251 -7.31 -18.65 -1.74
C HIS A 251 -7.17 -17.42 -2.64
N PHE A 252 -6.08 -16.67 -2.48
CA PHE A 252 -5.60 -15.80 -3.55
C PHE A 252 -5.21 -16.71 -4.72
N ASN A 253 -6.12 -16.89 -5.66
CA ASN A 253 -5.79 -17.54 -6.93
C ASN A 253 -5.01 -16.52 -7.76
N SER A 254 -3.68 -16.71 -7.83
CA SER A 254 -2.83 -16.00 -8.77
C SER A 254 -3.15 -16.52 -10.18
N SER A 255 -4.22 -16.00 -10.77
CA SER A 255 -4.53 -16.18 -12.19
C SER A 255 -3.59 -15.32 -13.05
N SER A 256 -2.30 -15.60 -12.96
CA SER A 256 -1.29 -15.20 -13.95
C SER A 256 -0.12 -16.20 -14.06
N ILE A 257 -0.19 -17.35 -13.40
CA ILE A 257 0.74 -18.46 -13.61
C ILE A 257 0.08 -19.52 -14.51
N THR A 258 0.16 -19.32 -15.83
CA THR A 258 0.45 -20.36 -16.85
C THR A 258 0.20 -19.84 -18.28
N ARG A 259 1.23 -19.30 -18.92
CA ARG A 259 1.56 -19.58 -20.34
C ARG A 259 2.99 -19.17 -20.66
N ARG A 260 3.94 -19.85 -20.03
CA ARG A 260 5.25 -20.08 -20.61
C ARG A 260 5.71 -21.45 -20.13
N ILE A 261 5.53 -22.44 -20.99
CA ILE A 261 6.27 -23.71 -21.15
C ILE A 261 5.34 -24.72 -21.83
N ARG A 262 5.66 -25.00 -23.10
CA ARG A 262 5.31 -26.11 -24.04
C ARG A 262 5.32 -25.43 -25.42
N SER A 263 6.22 -25.71 -26.36
CA SER A 263 7.01 -26.91 -26.63
C SER A 263 8.34 -26.55 -27.31
N ILE A 264 9.40 -27.26 -26.93
CA ILE A 264 10.52 -27.54 -27.80
C ILE A 264 10.05 -28.66 -28.73
N SER A 265 9.89 -28.37 -30.03
CA SER A 265 10.28 -29.24 -31.15
C SER A 265 9.80 -28.65 -32.48
N SER A 266 10.70 -28.01 -33.23
CA SER A 266 10.99 -28.34 -34.65
C SER A 266 11.68 -27.19 -35.37
N SER A 267 12.94 -27.45 -35.72
CA SER A 267 13.68 -27.00 -36.90
C SER A 267 13.98 -25.51 -37.17
N ARG A 268 15.29 -25.23 -37.03
CA ARG A 268 16.21 -24.62 -38.01
C ARG A 268 16.28 -23.09 -38.15
N ASN A 269 17.55 -22.64 -38.14
CA ASN A 269 18.12 -21.34 -38.53
C ASN A 269 17.90 -20.14 -37.60
N ASN A 270 18.90 -19.76 -36.81
CA ASN A 270 19.87 -18.71 -37.18
C ASN A 270 20.82 -18.35 -36.02
N ARG A 271 22.11 -18.27 -36.37
CA ARG A 271 23.22 -17.45 -35.83
C ARG A 271 23.09 -16.86 -34.40
N PHE A 272 24.03 -17.27 -33.55
CA PHE A 272 24.38 -16.63 -32.27
C PHE A 272 24.63 -15.12 -32.39
N PRO A 273 24.26 -14.32 -31.37
CA PRO A 273 25.00 -13.12 -31.03
C PRO A 273 25.68 -13.21 -29.66
N ARG A 274 26.85 -12.55 -29.65
CA ARG A 274 27.92 -12.45 -28.65
C ARG A 274 27.48 -11.97 -27.26
N SER A 275 28.33 -12.28 -26.28
CA SER A 275 28.23 -11.92 -24.87
C SER A 275 28.20 -10.39 -24.61
N TYR A 276 27.52 -10.07 -23.51
CA TYR A 276 27.31 -8.76 -22.89
C TYR A 276 28.59 -7.97 -22.52
N SER A 277 29.78 -8.54 -22.74
CA SER A 277 31.07 -7.88 -22.47
C SER A 277 31.55 -6.92 -23.57
N THR A 278 30.84 -6.81 -24.69
CA THR A 278 31.28 -6.00 -25.84
C THR A 278 30.59 -4.63 -25.93
N LEU A 279 29.42 -4.45 -25.32
CA LEU A 279 28.64 -3.19 -25.38
C LEU A 279 29.15 -2.10 -24.42
N LEU A 280 30.00 -2.44 -23.45
CA LEU A 280 30.58 -1.47 -22.50
C LEU A 280 31.87 -0.82 -23.01
N LYS A 281 32.45 -1.27 -24.14
CA LYS A 281 33.65 -0.66 -24.73
C LYS A 281 33.37 0.34 -25.85
N GLU A 282 32.16 0.39 -26.41
CA GLU A 282 31.83 1.32 -27.51
C GLU A 282 31.24 2.68 -27.05
N ASN A 283 30.74 2.79 -25.81
CA ASN A 283 30.24 4.07 -25.28
C ASN A 283 31.32 4.91 -24.57
N SER A 284 32.50 4.34 -24.28
CA SER A 284 33.64 5.08 -23.70
C SER A 284 34.41 5.92 -24.73
N SER A 285 34.38 5.53 -26.01
CA SER A 285 35.13 6.18 -27.09
C SER A 285 34.35 7.29 -27.82
N ARG A 286 33.03 7.39 -27.63
CA ARG A 286 32.20 8.45 -28.24
C ARG A 286 32.08 9.72 -27.40
N SER A 287 32.37 9.65 -26.10
CA SER A 287 32.32 10.81 -25.18
C SER A 287 33.63 11.63 -25.12
N ARG A 288 34.72 11.15 -25.73
CA ARG A 288 36.01 11.89 -25.82
C ARG A 288 36.21 12.71 -27.09
N ARG A 289 35.24 12.75 -28.02
CA ARG A 289 35.36 13.50 -29.29
C ARG A 289 34.47 14.74 -29.43
N LEU A 290 33.75 15.15 -28.37
CA LEU A 290 32.88 16.35 -28.39
C LEU A 290 33.29 17.44 -27.38
N ARG A 291 34.56 17.49 -26.94
CA ARG A 291 35.12 18.60 -26.12
C ARG A 291 36.37 19.23 -26.75
N LYS A 292 36.37 19.38 -28.08
CA LYS A 292 37.30 20.27 -28.81
C LYS A 292 36.60 20.79 -30.06
N GLN A 293 35.72 21.77 -29.89
CA GLN A 293 35.44 22.85 -30.83
C GLN A 293 34.39 23.78 -30.21
N HIS A 294 34.81 25.04 -30.02
CA HIS A 294 34.15 26.17 -29.35
C HIS A 294 34.20 26.17 -27.81
#